data_AF-A0A0J6YGH7-F1
#
_entry.id   AF-A0A0J6YGH7-F1
#
_cell.length_a   1.000
_cell.length_b   1.000
_cell.length_c   1.000
_cell.angle_alpha   90.00
_cell.angle_beta   90.00
_cell.angle_gamma   90.00
#
_symmetry.space_group_name_H-M   'P 1'
#
loop_
_entity.id
_entity.type
_entity.pdbx_description
1 polymer ?
#
loop_
_entity_poly.entity_id
_entity_poly.type
_entity_poly.pdbx_seq_one_letter_code
_entity_poly.pdbx_strand_id
1 'polypeptide(L)'
;METHNLDTASDYLNKLLLARGLLRNGKPIDFAEPTRASDGADGTMTRVINLIHDLIIRRDREAEQHENLASMIRNLRNTEAKQTVEIERLEAKVQEQGRSLALTEGQERVFKANLRNAEGTIRKLKEQVQRMKSTIQQIRAQYTTDIRKRDLEIQKLKTRVTERTRGKKDGPGVTTVTIIPPPKPTISRQKSSEGGEGVDTPGYSLKEETTEFLTQLCQNLSDENDALIRLVQDTIKTLKELQGLSEAGANDSTMGPDSLEPESDPLVGPMPPYETLSQEMSYVLDQLRALLTNPSFVSLEEVEIRDNEISRQRDGWEKMEARWKEAVGMMDNWHKRMACGGDGVNIDELKRGMKLGSSADHGVAHRVPDTHGSDGRGNSR
;
A
#
# COMPACT_ATOMS: atom_id res chain seq x y z
N MET A 1 -14.06 -40.53 -87.62
CA MET A 1 -14.70 -40.15 -86.34
C MET A 1 -16.18 -40.26 -86.55
N GLU A 2 -16.83 -41.26 -85.95
CA GLU A 2 -18.22 -41.62 -86.21
C GLU A 2 -19.16 -40.47 -85.81
N THR A 3 -19.92 -39.96 -86.78
CA THR A 3 -20.89 -38.86 -86.62
C THR A 3 -21.94 -39.15 -85.54
N HIS A 4 -22.31 -40.43 -85.37
CA HIS A 4 -23.24 -40.88 -84.33
C HIS A 4 -22.79 -40.59 -82.89
N ASN A 5 -21.48 -40.55 -82.64
CA ASN A 5 -20.95 -40.21 -81.32
C ASN A 5 -21.03 -38.70 -81.05
N LEU A 6 -20.99 -37.88 -82.11
CA LEU A 6 -21.10 -36.42 -82.03
C LEU A 6 -22.55 -35.96 -81.84
N ASP A 7 -23.51 -36.59 -82.53
CA ASP A 7 -24.95 -36.31 -82.35
C ASP A 7 -25.40 -36.61 -80.92
N THR A 8 -24.98 -37.78 -80.39
CA THR A 8 -25.30 -38.19 -79.02
C THR A 8 -24.67 -37.25 -77.99
N ALA A 9 -23.44 -36.78 -78.23
CA ALA A 9 -22.77 -35.79 -77.38
C ALA A 9 -23.43 -34.41 -77.46
N SER A 10 -23.88 -33.99 -78.65
CA SER A 10 -24.63 -32.75 -78.88
C SER A 10 -25.93 -32.74 -78.09
N ASP A 11 -26.70 -33.84 -78.13
CA ASP A 11 -27.93 -34.01 -77.35
C ASP A 11 -27.68 -33.98 -75.84
N TYR A 12 -26.60 -34.63 -75.38
CA TYR A 12 -26.22 -34.61 -73.97
C TYR A 12 -25.85 -33.21 -73.49
N LEU A 13 -25.05 -32.48 -74.28
CA LEU A 13 -24.68 -31.09 -73.99
C LEU A 13 -25.92 -30.19 -73.96
N ASN A 14 -26.83 -30.31 -74.93
CA ASN A 14 -28.06 -29.53 -74.94
C ASN A 14 -28.94 -29.80 -73.71
N LYS A 15 -29.06 -31.05 -73.24
CA LYS A 15 -29.75 -31.37 -71.98
C LYS A 15 -29.10 -30.71 -70.78
N LEU A 16 -27.76 -30.72 -70.71
CA LEU A 16 -27.02 -30.10 -69.61
C LEU A 16 -27.15 -28.56 -69.63
N LEU A 17 -27.03 -27.94 -70.79
CA LEU A 17 -27.19 -26.50 -70.98
C LEU A 17 -28.61 -26.03 -70.65
N LEU A 18 -29.62 -26.83 -71.02
CA LEU A 18 -31.01 -26.58 -70.65
C LEU A 18 -31.21 -26.63 -69.13
N ALA A 19 -30.71 -27.70 -68.48
CA ALA A 19 -30.80 -27.86 -67.02
C ALA A 19 -30.07 -26.73 -66.25
N ARG A 20 -29.02 -26.15 -66.85
CA ARG A 20 -28.26 -25.03 -66.27
C ARG A 20 -28.80 -23.65 -66.66
N GLY A 21 -29.86 -23.60 -67.48
CA GLY A 21 -30.54 -22.36 -67.91
C GLY A 21 -29.76 -21.53 -68.93
N LEU A 22 -28.82 -22.13 -69.66
CA LEU A 22 -27.89 -21.44 -70.57
C LEU A 22 -28.39 -21.37 -72.02
N LEU A 23 -29.50 -22.03 -72.34
CA LEU A 23 -30.14 -21.94 -73.66
C LEU A 23 -31.12 -20.77 -73.67
N ARG A 24 -30.73 -19.64 -74.29
CA ARG A 24 -31.49 -18.37 -74.30
C ARG A 24 -32.95 -18.46 -74.81
N ASN A 25 -33.32 -19.53 -75.51
CA ASN A 25 -34.69 -19.76 -76.02
C ASN A 25 -35.12 -21.25 -75.98
N GLY A 26 -34.41 -22.11 -75.24
CA GLY A 26 -34.63 -23.57 -75.28
C GLY A 26 -34.33 -24.26 -76.63
N LYS A 27 -33.86 -23.50 -77.63
CA LYS A 27 -33.44 -24.03 -78.94
C LYS A 27 -32.12 -24.78 -78.79
N PRO A 28 -32.03 -26.06 -79.20
CA PRO A 28 -30.79 -26.81 -79.15
C PRO A 28 -29.76 -26.21 -80.12
N ILE A 29 -28.49 -26.31 -79.75
CA ILE A 29 -27.35 -25.96 -80.60
C ILE A 29 -26.85 -27.25 -81.25
N ASP A 30 -26.76 -27.26 -82.57
CA ASP A 30 -26.21 -28.41 -83.29
C ASP A 30 -24.68 -28.33 -83.29
N PHE A 31 -24.05 -29.15 -82.45
CA PHE A 31 -22.59 -29.23 -82.34
C PHE A 31 -21.97 -30.24 -83.31
N ALA A 32 -22.78 -31.14 -83.90
CA ALA A 32 -22.28 -32.23 -84.74
C ALA A 32 -22.10 -31.76 -86.19
N GLU A 33 -23.05 -30.99 -86.73
CA GLU A 33 -23.00 -30.48 -88.11
C GLU A 33 -23.42 -28.99 -88.19
N PRO A 34 -22.54 -28.05 -87.78
CA PRO A 34 -22.89 -26.62 -87.67
C PRO A 34 -23.41 -25.97 -88.96
N THR A 35 -23.04 -26.52 -90.12
CA THR A 35 -23.43 -26.04 -91.46
C THR A 35 -24.86 -26.41 -91.86
N ARG A 36 -25.47 -27.42 -91.23
CA ARG A 36 -26.84 -27.88 -91.55
C ARG A 36 -27.92 -27.25 -90.68
N ALA A 37 -27.54 -26.50 -89.66
CA ALA A 37 -28.46 -25.79 -88.80
C ALA A 37 -29.26 -24.73 -89.60
N SER A 38 -30.51 -24.49 -89.18
CA SER A 38 -31.47 -23.56 -89.82
C SER A 38 -30.97 -22.11 -90.00
N ASP A 39 -29.88 -21.72 -89.33
CA ASP A 39 -29.31 -20.38 -89.29
C ASP A 39 -27.90 -20.32 -89.91
N GLY A 40 -27.49 -21.40 -90.60
CA GLY A 40 -26.15 -21.58 -91.14
C GLY A 40 -25.07 -21.81 -90.08
N ALA A 41 -23.83 -21.99 -90.57
CA ALA A 41 -22.65 -22.18 -89.71
C ALA A 41 -22.39 -20.95 -88.83
N ASP A 42 -22.51 -19.75 -89.38
CA ASP A 42 -22.24 -18.50 -88.66
C ASP A 42 -23.25 -18.23 -87.54
N GLY A 43 -24.53 -18.54 -87.74
CA GLY A 43 -25.57 -18.40 -86.71
C GLY A 43 -25.40 -19.41 -85.57
N THR A 44 -24.98 -20.63 -85.89
CA THR A 44 -24.65 -21.65 -84.87
C THR A 44 -23.38 -21.28 -84.10
N MET A 45 -22.34 -20.81 -84.78
CA MET A 45 -21.11 -20.35 -84.15
C MET A 45 -21.36 -19.14 -83.23
N THR A 46 -22.22 -18.19 -83.64
CA THR A 46 -22.62 -17.06 -82.81
C THR A 46 -23.33 -17.49 -81.52
N ARG A 47 -24.18 -18.52 -81.58
CA ARG A 47 -24.84 -19.09 -80.40
C ARG A 47 -23.84 -19.78 -79.45
N VAL A 48 -22.85 -20.48 -80.00
CA VAL A 48 -21.76 -21.09 -79.21
C VAL A 48 -20.90 -20.01 -78.54
N ILE A 49 -20.54 -18.94 -79.25
CA ILE A 49 -19.76 -17.83 -78.70
C ILE A 49 -20.52 -17.14 -77.55
N ASN A 50 -21.82 -16.86 -77.72
CA ASN A 50 -22.65 -16.28 -76.67
C ASN A 50 -22.79 -17.20 -75.46
N LEU A 51 -22.90 -18.52 -75.67
CA LEU A 51 -22.92 -19.51 -74.59
C LEU A 51 -21.60 -19.51 -73.81
N ILE A 52 -20.46 -19.50 -74.50
CA ILE A 52 -19.15 -19.45 -73.87
C ILE A 52 -19.00 -18.15 -73.09
N HIS A 53 -19.44 -17.02 -73.65
CA HIS A 53 -19.42 -15.72 -72.97
C HIS A 53 -20.27 -15.73 -71.69
N ASP A 54 -21.49 -16.26 -71.75
CA ASP A 54 -22.39 -16.39 -70.59
C ASP A 54 -21.78 -17.32 -69.51
N LEU A 55 -21.10 -18.40 -69.91
CA LEU A 55 -20.40 -19.31 -69.02
C LEU A 55 -19.18 -18.65 -68.35
N ILE A 56 -18.40 -17.87 -69.09
CA ILE A 56 -17.24 -17.13 -68.56
C ILE A 56 -17.74 -16.11 -67.54
N ILE A 57 -18.72 -15.28 -67.87
CA ILE A 57 -19.27 -14.29 -66.93
C ILE A 57 -19.81 -14.95 -65.67
N ARG A 58 -20.55 -16.05 -65.82
CA ARG A 58 -21.11 -16.76 -64.67
C ARG A 58 -20.02 -17.36 -63.79
N ARG A 59 -18.99 -17.95 -64.39
CA ARG A 59 -17.82 -18.50 -63.68
C ARG A 59 -17.06 -17.40 -62.95
N ASP A 60 -16.84 -16.26 -63.58
CA ASP A 60 -16.13 -15.14 -62.98
C ASP A 60 -16.91 -14.57 -61.80
N ARG A 61 -18.23 -14.39 -61.96
CA ARG A 61 -19.12 -13.96 -60.86
C ARG A 61 -19.15 -14.96 -59.71
N GLU A 62 -19.21 -16.26 -60.00
CA GLU A 62 -19.18 -17.32 -58.99
C GLU A 62 -17.83 -17.34 -58.26
N ALA A 63 -16.71 -17.16 -58.99
CA ALA A 63 -15.38 -17.06 -58.41
C ALA A 63 -15.24 -15.85 -57.47
N GLU A 64 -15.72 -14.67 -57.89
CA GLU A 64 -15.77 -13.48 -57.04
C GLU A 64 -16.63 -13.69 -55.79
N GLN A 65 -17.80 -14.32 -55.92
CA GLN A 65 -18.64 -14.65 -54.76
C GLN A 65 -17.95 -15.60 -53.79
N HIS A 66 -17.29 -16.64 -54.30
CA HIS A 66 -16.52 -17.58 -53.49
C HIS A 66 -15.36 -16.87 -52.78
N GLU A 67 -14.64 -15.97 -53.46
CA GLU A 67 -13.56 -15.20 -52.86
C GLU A 67 -14.09 -14.24 -51.77
N ASN A 68 -15.20 -13.56 -52.03
CA ASN A 68 -15.86 -12.68 -51.05
C ASN A 68 -16.35 -13.44 -49.81
N LEU A 69 -16.92 -14.64 -49.99
CA LEU A 69 -17.31 -15.49 -48.87
C LEU A 69 -16.08 -16.00 -48.10
N ALA A 70 -15.02 -16.40 -48.80
CA ALA A 70 -13.78 -16.85 -48.18
C ALA A 70 -13.11 -15.71 -47.39
N SER A 71 -13.10 -14.49 -47.93
CA SER A 71 -12.57 -13.31 -47.23
C SER A 71 -13.42 -12.95 -46.00
N MET A 72 -14.75 -13.00 -46.10
CA MET A 72 -15.64 -12.79 -44.95
C MET A 72 -15.43 -13.84 -43.86
N ILE A 73 -15.30 -15.12 -44.20
CA ILE A 73 -15.03 -16.19 -43.23
C ILE A 73 -13.69 -15.96 -42.53
N ARG A 74 -12.64 -15.57 -43.26
CA ARG A 74 -11.34 -15.23 -42.65
C ARG A 74 -11.46 -14.04 -41.71
N ASN A 75 -12.20 -13.01 -42.11
CA ASN A 75 -12.43 -11.84 -41.28
C ASN A 75 -13.20 -12.20 -40.00
N LEU A 76 -14.27 -13.00 -40.11
CA LEU A 76 -15.05 -13.48 -38.96
C LEU A 76 -14.19 -14.28 -37.99
N ARG A 77 -13.37 -15.22 -38.50
CA ARG A 77 -12.44 -16.00 -37.67
C ARG A 77 -11.41 -15.10 -36.98
N ASN A 78 -10.89 -14.09 -37.67
CA ASN A 78 -9.96 -13.13 -37.08
C ASN A 78 -10.64 -12.27 -36.00
N THR A 79 -11.90 -11.86 -36.20
CA THR A 79 -12.64 -11.11 -35.18
C THR A 79 -13.01 -11.98 -33.99
N GLU A 80 -13.38 -13.23 -34.22
CA GLU A 80 -13.66 -14.21 -33.16
C GLU A 80 -12.42 -14.44 -32.30
N ALA A 81 -11.26 -14.72 -32.91
CA ALA A 81 -10.01 -14.90 -32.19
C ALA A 81 -9.63 -13.66 -31.35
N LYS A 82 -9.82 -12.45 -31.88
CA LYS A 82 -9.61 -11.20 -31.13
C LYS A 82 -10.57 -11.05 -29.95
N GLN A 83 -11.84 -11.41 -30.14
CA GLN A 83 -12.85 -11.37 -29.08
C GLN A 83 -12.53 -12.39 -27.97
N THR A 84 -12.11 -13.60 -28.32
CA THR A 84 -11.69 -14.61 -27.33
C THR A 84 -10.56 -14.10 -26.45
N VAL A 85 -9.51 -13.50 -27.04
CA VAL A 85 -8.39 -12.91 -26.28
C VAL A 85 -8.85 -11.78 -25.36
N GLU A 86 -9.75 -10.92 -25.84
CA GLU A 86 -10.27 -9.82 -25.01
C GLU A 86 -11.13 -10.34 -23.85
N ILE A 87 -11.91 -11.41 -24.07
CA ILE A 87 -12.67 -12.09 -23.02
C ILE A 87 -11.72 -12.65 -21.95
N GLU A 88 -10.69 -13.40 -22.35
CA GLU A 88 -9.70 -13.94 -21.41
C GLU A 88 -9.00 -12.84 -20.61
N ARG A 89 -8.66 -11.72 -21.27
CA ARG A 89 -8.06 -10.54 -20.62
C ARG A 89 -9.00 -9.91 -19.60
N LEU A 90 -10.28 -9.79 -19.93
CA LEU A 90 -11.30 -9.25 -19.03
C LEU A 90 -11.55 -10.20 -17.85
N GLU A 91 -11.63 -11.50 -18.08
CA GLU A 91 -11.77 -12.51 -17.03
C GLU A 91 -10.59 -12.49 -16.04
N ALA A 92 -9.36 -12.41 -16.54
CA ALA A 92 -8.18 -12.26 -15.70
C ALA A 92 -8.24 -10.98 -14.85
N LYS A 93 -8.68 -9.87 -15.44
CA LYS A 93 -8.85 -8.59 -14.71
C LYS A 93 -9.94 -8.68 -13.65
N VAL A 94 -11.06 -9.35 -13.93
CA VAL A 94 -12.15 -9.57 -12.96
C VAL A 94 -11.67 -10.44 -11.80
N GLN A 95 -10.92 -11.51 -12.07
CA GLN A 95 -10.34 -12.34 -11.02
C GLN A 95 -9.36 -11.56 -10.14
N GLU A 96 -8.48 -10.76 -10.73
CA GLU A 96 -7.53 -9.92 -9.99
C GLU A 96 -8.25 -8.88 -9.12
N GLN A 97 -9.25 -8.19 -9.68
CA GLN A 97 -10.08 -7.26 -8.91
C GLN A 97 -10.84 -7.95 -7.77
N GLY A 98 -11.32 -9.18 -7.98
CA GLY A 98 -11.93 -10.00 -6.94
C GLY A 98 -10.96 -10.34 -5.79
N ARG A 99 -9.70 -10.68 -6.10
CA ARG A 99 -8.65 -10.92 -5.09
C ARG A 99 -8.33 -9.65 -4.31
N SER A 100 -8.15 -8.52 -5.01
CA SER A 100 -7.91 -7.22 -4.39
C SER A 100 -9.06 -6.82 -3.46
N LEU A 101 -10.31 -7.01 -3.89
CA LEU A 101 -11.49 -6.69 -3.08
C LEU A 101 -11.50 -7.54 -1.80
N ALA A 102 -11.30 -8.85 -1.92
CA ALA A 102 -11.25 -9.75 -0.76
C ALA A 102 -10.16 -9.36 0.26
N LEU A 103 -8.99 -8.93 -0.22
CA LEU A 103 -7.91 -8.41 0.63
C LEU A 103 -8.34 -7.14 1.37
N THR A 104 -8.90 -6.17 0.65
CA THR A 104 -9.35 -4.90 1.26
C THR A 104 -10.47 -5.10 2.26
N GLU A 105 -11.43 -5.99 2.00
CA GLU A 105 -12.47 -6.35 2.96
C GLU A 105 -11.89 -7.05 4.20
N GLY A 106 -10.87 -7.90 4.02
CA GLY A 106 -10.14 -8.51 5.13
C GLY A 106 -9.53 -7.45 6.05
N GLN A 107 -8.84 -6.48 5.46
CA GLN A 107 -8.26 -5.34 6.19
C GLN A 107 -9.33 -4.48 6.87
N GLU A 108 -10.45 -4.20 6.20
CA GLU A 108 -11.57 -3.45 6.77
C GLU A 108 -12.13 -4.14 8.03
N ARG A 109 -12.31 -5.47 8.00
CA ARG A 109 -12.77 -6.24 9.16
C ARG A 109 -11.81 -6.12 10.34
N VAL A 110 -10.49 -6.18 10.09
CA VAL A 110 -9.45 -6.00 11.11
C VAL A 110 -9.48 -4.59 11.68
N PHE A 111 -9.53 -3.55 10.84
CA PHE A 111 -9.60 -2.16 11.32
C PHE A 111 -10.88 -1.88 12.12
N LYS A 112 -12.02 -2.43 11.72
CA LYS A 112 -13.27 -2.34 12.48
C LYS A 112 -13.15 -3.01 13.86
N ALA A 113 -12.50 -4.16 13.95
CA ALA A 113 -12.25 -4.82 15.23
C ALA A 113 -11.33 -3.98 16.13
N ASN A 114 -10.23 -3.45 15.57
CA ASN A 114 -9.30 -2.58 16.28
C ASN A 114 -9.97 -1.29 16.78
N LEU A 115 -10.82 -0.66 15.96
CA LEU A 115 -11.60 0.51 16.36
C LEU A 115 -12.53 0.19 17.54
N ARG A 116 -13.26 -0.93 17.47
CA ARG A 116 -14.14 -1.36 18.58
C ARG A 116 -13.36 -1.61 19.88
N ASN A 117 -12.18 -2.21 19.77
CA ASN A 117 -11.30 -2.43 20.92
C ASN A 117 -10.82 -1.11 21.52
N ALA A 118 -10.36 -0.17 20.68
CA ALA A 118 -9.93 1.17 21.10
C ALA A 118 -11.08 1.98 21.71
N GLU A 119 -12.29 1.90 21.15
CA GLU A 119 -13.47 2.51 21.78
C GLU A 119 -13.76 1.90 23.16
N GLY A 120 -13.59 0.59 23.30
CA GLY A 120 -13.72 -0.11 24.58
C GLY A 120 -12.72 0.40 25.62
N THR A 121 -11.46 0.59 25.25
CA THR A 121 -10.43 1.14 26.17
C THR A 121 -10.72 2.60 26.53
N ILE A 122 -11.15 3.43 25.57
CA ILE A 122 -11.55 4.82 25.82
C ILE A 122 -12.71 4.90 26.81
N ARG A 123 -13.73 4.04 26.67
CA ARG A 123 -14.87 3.99 27.62
C ARG A 123 -14.38 3.65 29.03
N LYS A 124 -13.56 2.61 29.18
CA LYS A 124 -12.98 2.20 30.47
C LYS A 124 -12.15 3.33 31.11
N LEU A 125 -11.32 4.01 30.32
CA LEU A 125 -10.50 5.12 30.82
C LEU A 125 -11.37 6.31 31.26
N LYS A 126 -12.42 6.64 30.51
CA LYS A 126 -13.40 7.68 30.91
C LYS A 126 -14.08 7.34 32.25
N GLU A 127 -14.46 6.09 32.45
CA GLU A 127 -15.05 5.64 33.72
C GLU A 127 -14.06 5.72 34.89
N GLN A 128 -12.78 5.39 34.67
CA GLN A 128 -11.72 5.54 35.68
C GLN A 128 -11.51 7.02 36.04
N VAL A 129 -11.41 7.90 35.04
CA VAL A 129 -11.28 9.36 35.25
C VAL A 129 -12.48 9.90 36.04
N GLN A 130 -13.69 9.47 35.72
CA GLN A 130 -14.89 9.91 36.42
C GLN A 130 -14.92 9.42 37.88
N ARG A 131 -14.51 8.18 38.15
CA ARG A 131 -14.34 7.66 39.51
C ARG A 131 -13.30 8.47 40.29
N MET A 132 -12.14 8.70 39.71
CA MET A 132 -11.07 9.49 40.35
C MET A 132 -11.53 10.93 40.66
N LYS A 133 -12.27 11.56 39.74
CA LYS A 133 -12.87 12.88 39.97
C LYS A 133 -13.82 12.87 41.16
N SER A 134 -14.66 11.85 41.29
CA SER A 134 -15.56 11.68 42.45
C SER A 134 -14.77 11.51 43.75
N THR A 135 -13.73 10.68 43.77
CA THR A 135 -12.87 10.49 44.95
C THR A 135 -12.18 11.79 45.37
N ILE A 136 -11.65 12.58 44.42
CA ILE A 136 -11.05 13.89 44.72
C ILE A 136 -12.08 14.85 45.33
N GLN A 137 -13.32 14.86 44.82
CA GLN A 137 -14.39 15.69 45.40
C GLN A 137 -14.73 15.27 46.83
N GLN A 138 -14.81 13.97 47.10
CA GLN A 138 -15.02 13.44 48.46
C GLN A 138 -13.87 13.84 49.40
N ILE A 139 -12.62 13.68 48.96
CA ILE A 139 -11.43 14.07 49.73
C ILE A 139 -11.45 15.57 50.04
N ARG A 140 -11.76 16.43 49.06
CA ARG A 140 -11.89 17.89 49.28
C ARG A 140 -12.99 18.22 50.29
N ALA A 141 -14.15 17.56 50.21
CA ALA A 141 -15.24 17.75 51.16
C ALA A 141 -14.84 17.31 52.58
N GLN A 142 -14.13 16.19 52.70
CA GLN A 142 -13.59 15.69 53.95
C GLN A 142 -12.58 16.68 54.57
N TYR A 143 -11.58 17.13 53.79
CA TYR A 143 -10.62 18.14 54.25
C TYR A 143 -11.30 19.43 54.73
N THR A 144 -12.31 19.90 54.00
CA THR A 144 -13.06 21.10 54.41
C THR A 144 -13.77 20.89 55.74
N THR A 145 -14.28 19.68 56.00
CA THR A 145 -14.92 19.32 57.27
C THR A 145 -13.90 19.23 58.41
N ASP A 146 -12.75 18.63 58.16
CA ASP A 146 -11.69 18.47 59.17
C ASP A 146 -11.04 19.80 59.54
N ILE A 147 -10.87 20.72 58.57
CA ILE A 147 -10.45 22.10 58.84
C ILE A 147 -11.45 22.79 59.78
N ARG A 148 -12.77 22.71 59.51
CA ARG A 148 -13.79 23.30 60.39
C ARG A 148 -13.77 22.71 61.80
N LYS A 149 -13.57 21.39 61.95
CA LYS A 149 -13.42 20.75 63.27
C LYS A 149 -12.19 21.27 64.01
N ARG A 150 -11.04 21.33 63.33
CA ARG A 150 -9.81 21.89 63.91
C ARG A 150 -9.97 23.36 64.29
N ASP A 151 -10.65 24.16 63.48
CA ASP A 151 -10.91 25.57 63.80
C ASP A 151 -11.77 25.71 65.07
N LEU A 152 -12.79 24.87 65.25
CA LEU A 152 -13.60 24.83 66.48
C LEU A 152 -12.79 24.43 67.71
N GLU A 153 -11.89 23.45 67.59
CA GLU A 153 -11.00 23.04 68.68
C GLU A 153 -10.00 24.14 69.03
N ILE A 154 -9.40 24.78 68.04
CA ILE A 154 -8.51 25.93 68.22
C ILE A 154 -9.27 27.07 68.92
N GLN A 155 -10.52 27.34 68.54
CA GLN A 155 -11.34 28.34 69.24
C GLN A 155 -11.57 27.97 70.71
N LYS A 156 -11.92 26.71 71.02
CA LYS A 156 -12.08 26.23 72.41
C LYS A 156 -10.79 26.31 73.23
N LEU A 157 -9.64 26.02 72.62
CA LEU A 157 -8.35 26.15 73.29
C LEU A 157 -8.00 27.62 73.54
N LYS A 158 -8.25 28.48 72.55
CA LYS A 158 -8.06 29.94 72.70
C LYS A 158 -8.89 30.49 73.85
N THR A 159 -10.18 30.13 73.97
CA THR A 159 -11.02 30.59 75.09
C THR A 159 -10.50 30.12 76.45
N ARG A 160 -10.05 28.86 76.56
CA ARG A 160 -9.44 28.36 77.82
C ARG A 160 -8.18 29.12 78.20
N VAL A 161 -7.32 29.42 77.23
CA VAL A 161 -6.09 30.19 77.47
C VAL A 161 -6.40 31.63 77.87
N THR A 162 -7.37 32.29 77.20
CA THR A 162 -7.76 33.66 77.56
C THR A 162 -8.47 33.74 78.92
N GLU A 163 -9.29 32.76 79.28
CA GLU A 163 -9.88 32.65 80.63
C GLU A 163 -8.80 32.50 81.71
N ARG A 164 -7.75 31.72 81.41
CA ARG A 164 -6.59 31.53 82.30
C ARG A 164 -5.76 32.81 82.47
N THR A 165 -5.52 33.57 81.41
CA THR A 165 -4.76 34.84 81.48
C THR A 165 -5.56 35.98 82.10
N ARG A 166 -6.90 35.94 82.02
CA ARG A 166 -7.78 36.91 82.68
C ARG A 166 -8.02 36.64 84.17
N GLY A 167 -7.28 35.70 84.77
CA GLY A 167 -7.24 35.49 86.22
C GLY A 167 -8.45 34.77 86.82
N LYS A 168 -9.30 34.11 86.01
CA LYS A 168 -10.43 33.33 86.54
C LYS A 168 -9.91 31.95 87.02
N LYS A 169 -9.41 31.92 88.26
CA LYS A 169 -9.00 30.70 88.97
C LYS A 169 -10.23 30.00 89.57
N ASP A 170 -10.98 29.26 88.78
CA ASP A 170 -11.92 28.26 89.30
C ASP A 170 -11.56 26.89 88.71
N GLY A 171 -10.78 26.09 89.45
CA GLY A 171 -10.41 24.70 89.10
C GLY A 171 -8.94 24.35 89.43
N PRO A 172 -8.67 23.17 90.01
CA PRO A 172 -7.52 22.94 90.89
C PRO A 172 -6.18 22.86 90.15
N GLY A 173 -5.16 23.47 90.78
CA GLY A 173 -3.77 23.03 90.82
C GLY A 173 -3.11 22.67 89.49
N VAL A 174 -2.45 23.66 88.88
CA VAL A 174 -1.38 23.40 87.91
C VAL A 174 -0.25 22.67 88.65
N THR A 175 -0.09 21.37 88.40
CA THR A 175 1.07 20.59 88.85
C THR A 175 2.25 20.92 87.93
N THR A 176 3.08 21.89 88.32
CA THR A 176 4.40 22.08 87.71
C THR A 176 5.32 20.97 88.21
N VAL A 177 5.61 20.00 87.33
CA VAL A 177 6.62 18.97 87.58
C VAL A 177 7.98 19.52 87.14
N THR A 178 8.82 19.86 88.11
CA THR A 178 10.25 20.17 87.88
C THR A 178 11.02 18.86 87.87
N ILE A 179 11.53 18.44 86.72
CA ILE A 179 12.34 17.22 86.58
C ILE A 179 13.80 17.56 86.87
N ILE A 180 14.35 17.03 87.97
CA ILE A 180 15.79 17.05 88.28
C ILE A 180 16.39 15.76 87.71
N PRO A 181 17.46 15.79 86.90
CA PRO A 181 18.08 14.58 86.36
C PRO A 181 18.85 13.81 87.45
N PRO A 182 18.68 12.49 87.61
CA PRO A 182 19.47 11.70 88.55
C PRO A 182 20.87 11.32 87.98
N PRO A 183 21.89 11.13 88.84
CA PRO A 183 23.19 10.60 88.44
C PRO A 183 23.11 9.07 88.19
N LYS A 184 24.03 8.59 87.34
CA LYS A 184 24.13 7.23 86.77
C LYS A 184 24.03 6.10 87.81
N PRO A 185 23.32 4.98 87.52
CA PRO A 185 23.19 3.86 88.47
C PRO A 185 24.32 2.84 88.34
N THR A 186 24.88 2.45 89.49
CA THR A 186 25.53 1.15 89.69
C THR A 186 24.48 0.08 89.97
N ILE A 187 24.66 -1.07 89.36
CA ILE A 187 23.80 -2.26 89.33
C ILE A 187 23.46 -2.74 90.76
N SER A 188 22.18 -2.68 91.14
CA SER A 188 21.57 -3.67 92.05
C SER A 188 20.05 -3.68 91.87
N ARG A 189 19.50 -4.88 92.01
CA ARG A 189 18.20 -5.31 91.52
C ARG A 189 17.15 -5.14 92.63
N GLN A 190 16.21 -4.20 92.49
CA GLN A 190 14.95 -4.23 93.22
C GLN A 190 13.82 -3.53 92.44
N LYS A 191 12.68 -4.22 92.36
CA LYS A 191 11.45 -3.83 91.67
C LYS A 191 10.77 -2.64 92.37
N SER A 192 10.61 -1.52 91.66
CA SER A 192 9.50 -0.57 91.82
C SER A 192 9.50 0.48 90.69
N SER A 193 8.33 0.63 90.05
CA SER A 193 7.79 1.71 89.18
C SER A 193 8.65 2.35 88.06
N GLU A 194 8.00 2.43 86.90
CA GLU A 194 8.07 3.49 85.88
C GLU A 194 9.40 3.87 85.20
N GLY A 195 9.33 3.91 83.86
CA GLY A 195 10.04 4.91 83.07
C GLY A 195 11.39 4.44 82.51
N GLY A 196 11.33 3.67 81.44
CA GLY A 196 12.52 3.32 80.66
C GLY A 196 12.23 2.14 79.77
N GLU A 197 11.39 2.35 78.76
CA GLU A 197 11.27 1.42 77.64
C GLU A 197 12.63 1.41 76.95
N GLY A 198 13.45 0.44 77.32
CA GLY A 198 14.66 0.13 76.57
C GLY A 198 14.25 -0.17 75.14
N VAL A 199 15.01 0.34 74.18
CA VAL A 199 14.80 0.23 72.72
C VAL A 199 14.82 -1.23 72.21
N ASP A 200 14.91 -2.19 73.12
CA ASP A 200 14.82 -3.63 72.88
C ASP A 200 13.59 -4.19 73.61
N THR A 201 12.41 -3.93 73.04
CA THR A 201 11.17 -4.60 73.40
C THR A 201 11.18 -6.00 72.77
N PRO A 202 10.83 -7.10 73.49
CA PRO A 202 10.86 -8.44 72.90
C PRO A 202 9.69 -8.58 71.92
N GLY A 203 9.97 -8.30 70.65
CA GLY A 203 8.99 -8.26 69.55
C GLY A 203 8.93 -6.93 68.79
N TYR A 204 9.75 -5.94 69.16
CA TYR A 204 9.94 -4.73 68.37
C TYR A 204 11.33 -4.14 68.69
N SER A 205 12.28 -4.29 67.78
CA SER A 205 13.65 -3.77 67.92
C SER A 205 13.96 -2.85 66.75
N LEU A 206 14.73 -1.78 67.00
CA LEU A 206 15.25 -0.89 65.95
C LEU A 206 16.01 -1.65 64.84
N LYS A 207 16.57 -2.81 65.18
CA LYS A 207 17.18 -3.73 64.20
C LYS A 207 16.14 -4.26 63.21
N GLU A 208 14.94 -4.62 63.68
CA GLU A 208 13.84 -5.10 62.86
C GLU A 208 13.38 -4.02 61.88
N GLU A 209 13.21 -2.78 62.33
CA GLU A 209 12.91 -1.62 61.47
C GLU A 209 14.03 -1.38 60.43
N THR A 210 15.30 -1.52 60.82
CA THR A 210 16.44 -1.39 59.90
C THR A 210 16.45 -2.53 58.87
N THR A 211 16.06 -3.74 59.28
CA THR A 211 16.00 -4.92 58.40
C THR A 211 14.81 -4.82 57.45
N GLU A 212 13.66 -4.34 57.92
CA GLU A 212 12.47 -4.05 57.13
C GLU A 212 12.76 -2.94 56.11
N PHE A 213 13.39 -1.84 56.52
CA PHE A 213 13.82 -0.77 55.64
C PHE A 213 14.82 -1.24 54.58
N LEU A 214 15.83 -2.03 54.96
CA LEU A 214 16.79 -2.61 54.01
C LEU A 214 16.10 -3.57 53.03
N THR A 215 15.18 -4.39 53.51
CA THR A 215 14.41 -5.31 52.65
C THR A 215 13.55 -4.53 51.66
N GLN A 216 12.87 -3.48 52.12
CA GLN A 216 12.06 -2.61 51.26
C GLN A 216 12.93 -1.85 50.25
N LEU A 217 14.11 -1.39 50.65
CA LEU A 217 15.06 -0.73 49.76
C LEU A 217 15.62 -1.69 48.71
N CYS A 218 16.00 -2.92 49.10
CA CYS A 218 16.45 -3.96 48.19
C CYS A 218 15.35 -4.36 47.20
N GLN A 219 14.09 -4.46 47.65
CA GLN A 219 12.96 -4.73 46.79
C GLN A 219 12.75 -3.58 45.79
N ASN A 220 12.71 -2.33 46.27
CA ASN A 220 12.53 -1.17 45.39
C ASN A 220 13.66 -1.05 44.36
N LEU A 221 14.92 -1.27 44.75
CA LEU A 221 16.06 -1.28 43.83
C LEU A 221 15.97 -2.43 42.81
N SER A 222 15.44 -3.59 43.21
CA SER A 222 15.26 -4.73 42.31
C SER A 222 14.13 -4.45 41.31
N ASP A 223 12.99 -3.92 41.78
CA ASP A 223 11.87 -3.53 40.93
C ASP A 223 12.25 -2.43 39.94
N GLU A 224 13.05 -1.45 40.38
CA GLU A 224 13.55 -0.37 39.51
C GLU A 224 14.57 -0.89 38.49
N ASN A 225 15.47 -1.80 38.88
CA ASN A 225 16.38 -2.46 37.94
C ASN A 225 15.63 -3.31 36.91
N ASP A 226 14.58 -4.03 37.31
CA ASP A 226 13.72 -4.79 36.39
C ASP A 226 12.98 -3.87 35.41
N ALA A 227 12.48 -2.72 35.89
CA ALA A 227 11.85 -1.72 35.05
C ALA A 227 12.85 -1.11 34.04
N LEU A 228 14.08 -0.82 34.46
CA LEU A 228 15.14 -0.31 33.59
C LEU A 228 15.54 -1.33 32.52
N ILE A 229 15.66 -2.61 32.89
CA ILE A 229 16.03 -3.65 31.93
C ILE A 229 14.93 -3.85 30.90
N ARG A 230 13.66 -3.87 31.31
CA ARG A 230 12.52 -3.90 30.37
C ARG A 230 12.53 -2.71 29.42
N LEU A 231 12.76 -1.50 29.95
CA LEU A 231 12.82 -0.29 29.13
C LEU A 231 13.94 -0.39 28.09
N VAL A 232 15.13 -0.86 28.48
CA VAL A 232 16.26 -1.01 27.55
C VAL A 232 15.95 -2.09 26.51
N GLN A 233 15.38 -3.23 26.89
CA GLN A 233 14.94 -4.26 25.95
C GLN A 233 13.92 -3.71 24.93
N ASP A 234 12.93 -2.94 25.38
CA ASP A 234 11.95 -2.30 24.51
C ASP A 234 12.61 -1.27 23.56
N THR A 235 13.60 -0.51 24.04
CA THR A 235 14.36 0.42 23.18
C THR A 235 15.20 -0.30 22.13
N ILE A 236 15.85 -1.42 22.47
CA ILE A 236 16.61 -2.24 21.52
C ILE A 236 15.65 -2.83 20.49
N LYS A 237 14.50 -3.35 20.92
CA LYS A 237 13.48 -3.91 20.03
C LYS A 237 12.95 -2.88 19.03
N THR A 238 12.54 -1.71 19.52
CA THR A 238 12.06 -0.61 18.66
C THR A 238 13.14 -0.13 17.68
N LEU A 239 14.40 -0.04 18.11
CA LEU A 239 15.51 0.31 17.22
C LEU A 239 15.77 -0.78 16.16
N LYS A 240 15.66 -2.07 16.51
CA LYS A 240 15.72 -3.18 15.55
C LYS A 240 14.56 -3.16 14.55
N GLU A 241 13.36 -2.86 15.01
CA GLU A 241 12.17 -2.68 14.16
C GLU A 241 12.36 -1.52 13.17
N LEU A 242 12.86 -0.38 13.63
CA LEU A 242 13.17 0.79 12.79
C LEU A 242 14.25 0.50 11.73
N GLN A 243 15.19 -0.39 12.04
CA GLN A 243 16.23 -0.82 11.12
C GLN A 243 15.78 -1.95 10.17
N GLY A 244 14.56 -2.47 10.32
CA GLY A 244 14.06 -3.59 9.51
C GLY A 244 14.70 -4.93 9.85
N LEU A 245 15.28 -5.08 11.05
CA LEU A 245 15.97 -6.28 11.53
C LEU A 245 15.06 -7.25 12.29
N SER A 246 13.75 -7.04 12.28
CA SER A 246 12.79 -7.97 12.91
C SER A 246 12.80 -9.30 12.16
N GLU A 247 12.86 -10.41 12.90
CA GLU A 247 13.09 -11.78 12.42
C GLU A 247 12.34 -12.14 11.12
N ALA A 248 13.01 -11.94 9.99
CA ALA A 248 12.60 -12.44 8.69
C ALA A 248 13.38 -13.72 8.31
N GLY A 249 13.80 -14.54 9.29
CA GLY A 249 14.76 -15.61 9.02
C GLY A 249 14.93 -16.72 10.04
N ALA A 250 13.93 -17.04 10.88
CA ALA A 250 13.96 -18.25 11.73
C ALA A 250 13.24 -19.46 11.08
N ASN A 251 12.84 -19.37 9.82
CA ASN A 251 12.17 -20.45 9.08
C ASN A 251 12.84 -20.68 7.72
N ASP A 252 14.06 -21.24 7.69
CA ASP A 252 14.39 -22.25 6.67
C ASP A 252 15.64 -23.05 7.04
N SER A 253 15.48 -24.38 6.98
CA SER A 253 16.52 -25.38 6.74
C SER A 253 17.48 -25.79 7.87
N THR A 254 17.06 -26.71 8.75
CA THR A 254 17.64 -28.08 8.76
C THR A 254 16.75 -29.11 9.47
N MET A 255 16.64 -30.28 8.84
CA MET A 255 15.86 -31.47 9.15
C MET A 255 15.96 -32.05 10.58
N GLY A 256 14.83 -32.49 11.14
CA GLY A 256 14.72 -33.49 12.19
C GLY A 256 13.26 -33.74 12.59
N PRO A 257 12.67 -34.93 12.35
CA PRO A 257 11.35 -35.25 12.88
C PRO A 257 11.52 -35.75 14.31
N ASP A 258 10.64 -35.27 15.19
CA ASP A 258 10.44 -35.70 16.58
C ASP A 258 10.97 -34.71 17.63
N SER A 259 10.09 -33.81 18.06
CA SER A 259 9.92 -33.43 19.47
C SER A 259 8.68 -32.54 19.60
N LEU A 260 7.64 -33.12 20.19
CA LEU A 260 6.50 -32.41 20.75
C LEU A 260 6.96 -31.70 22.04
N GLU A 261 7.21 -30.39 21.98
CA GLU A 261 7.34 -29.55 23.17
C GLU A 261 6.38 -28.36 23.02
N PRO A 262 5.53 -28.08 24.01
CA PRO A 262 4.58 -26.99 23.95
C PRO A 262 5.30 -25.65 24.13
N GLU A 263 4.98 -24.70 23.24
CA GLU A 263 5.30 -23.27 23.32
C GLU A 263 5.28 -22.75 24.77
N SER A 264 6.46 -22.60 25.36
CA SER A 264 6.66 -21.89 26.61
C SER A 264 6.71 -20.39 26.35
N ASP A 265 5.72 -19.69 26.90
CA ASP A 265 5.63 -18.24 27.09
C ASP A 265 7.02 -17.56 27.32
N PRO A 266 7.40 -16.49 26.60
CA PRO A 266 8.74 -15.87 26.69
C PRO A 266 9.01 -15.17 28.03
N LEU A 267 8.09 -15.24 28.99
CA LEU A 267 8.13 -14.47 30.23
C LEU A 267 8.98 -15.07 31.36
N VAL A 268 9.61 -16.24 31.16
CA VAL A 268 10.39 -16.93 32.23
C VAL A 268 11.74 -17.43 31.70
N GLY A 269 12.48 -16.59 31.00
CA GLY A 269 13.91 -16.80 30.74
C GLY A 269 14.78 -16.16 31.83
N PRO A 270 15.96 -16.71 32.16
CA PRO A 270 16.94 -16.02 33.01
C PRO A 270 17.23 -14.63 32.42
N MET A 271 17.09 -13.59 33.25
CA MET A 271 17.33 -12.22 32.84
C MET A 271 18.72 -12.09 32.19
N PRO A 272 18.83 -11.54 30.97
CA PRO A 272 20.12 -11.41 30.31
C PRO A 272 21.03 -10.50 31.15
N PRO A 273 22.30 -10.88 31.39
CA PRO A 273 23.22 -10.08 32.18
C PRO A 273 23.43 -8.71 31.51
N TYR A 274 23.59 -7.65 32.30
CA TYR A 274 23.79 -6.27 31.84
C TYR A 274 24.76 -6.14 30.64
N GLU A 275 25.86 -6.89 30.68
CA GLU A 275 26.88 -6.93 29.63
C GLU A 275 26.30 -7.30 28.26
N THR A 276 25.41 -8.30 28.20
CA THR A 276 24.78 -8.73 26.94
C THR A 276 23.84 -7.67 26.38
N LEU A 277 23.06 -7.03 27.25
CA LEU A 277 22.14 -5.96 26.86
C LEU A 277 22.90 -4.72 26.37
N SER A 278 24.03 -4.39 26.99
CA SER A 278 24.92 -3.30 26.58
C SER A 278 25.57 -3.56 25.22
N GLN A 279 26.05 -4.80 24.99
CA GLN A 279 26.60 -5.21 23.69
C GLN A 279 25.55 -5.15 22.59
N GLU A 280 24.34 -5.62 22.87
CA GLU A 280 23.23 -5.59 21.90
C GLU A 280 22.83 -4.15 21.54
N MET A 281 22.69 -3.27 22.53
CA MET A 281 22.43 -1.85 22.30
C MET A 281 23.54 -1.18 21.46
N SER A 282 24.81 -1.47 21.78
CA SER A 282 25.95 -0.91 21.04
C SER A 282 25.96 -1.38 19.59
N TYR A 283 25.70 -2.67 19.35
CA TYR A 283 25.60 -3.24 18.01
C TYR A 283 24.50 -2.58 17.18
N VAL A 284 23.30 -2.44 17.75
CA VAL A 284 22.15 -1.81 17.06
C VAL A 284 22.45 -0.34 16.74
N LEU A 285 23.11 0.39 17.63
CA LEU A 285 23.51 1.78 17.38
C LEU A 285 24.61 1.90 16.31
N ASP A 286 25.60 1.01 16.31
CA ASP A 286 26.65 1.00 15.29
C ASP A 286 26.07 0.66 13.90
N GLN A 287 25.08 -0.23 13.84
CA GLN A 287 24.37 -0.55 12.60
C GLN A 287 23.51 0.62 12.11
N LEU A 288 22.84 1.35 13.02
CA LEU A 288 22.12 2.58 12.68
C LEU A 288 23.08 3.65 12.13
N ARG A 289 24.24 3.79 12.76
CA ARG A 289 25.30 4.69 12.30
C ARG A 289 25.81 4.28 10.93
N ALA A 290 26.03 2.99 10.68
CA ALA A 290 26.45 2.48 9.38
C ALA A 290 25.40 2.75 8.29
N LEU A 291 24.11 2.57 8.58
CA LEU A 291 23.01 2.92 7.68
C LEU A 291 22.99 4.42 7.38
N LEU A 292 23.00 5.28 8.41
CA LEU A 292 23.00 6.74 8.23
C LEU A 292 24.26 7.28 7.54
N THR A 293 25.39 6.57 7.65
CA THR A 293 26.66 6.96 7.02
C THR A 293 26.86 6.27 5.67
N ASN A 294 25.90 5.44 5.23
CA ASN A 294 25.99 4.80 3.92
C ASN A 294 25.73 5.83 2.81
N PRO A 295 26.66 6.03 1.85
CA PRO A 295 26.50 6.99 0.76
C PRO A 295 25.33 6.70 -0.19
N SER A 296 24.58 5.61 0.02
CA SER A 296 23.34 5.29 -0.70
C SER A 296 22.09 6.00 -0.17
N PHE A 297 22.16 6.71 0.96
CA PHE A 297 21.04 7.55 1.42
C PHE A 297 21.01 8.86 0.65
N VAL A 298 20.30 8.80 -0.47
CA VAL A 298 19.96 9.93 -1.33
C VAL A 298 18.79 10.69 -0.68
N SER A 299 18.85 12.02 -0.64
CA SER A 299 17.75 12.82 -0.09
C SER A 299 16.47 12.59 -0.90
N LEU A 300 15.31 12.67 -0.26
CA LEU A 300 14.02 12.48 -0.92
C LEU A 300 13.86 13.42 -2.13
N GLU A 301 14.38 14.65 -2.01
CA GLU A 301 14.41 15.66 -3.08
C GLU A 301 15.22 15.20 -4.30
N GLU A 302 16.37 14.56 -4.10
CA GLU A 302 17.19 14.06 -5.20
C GLU A 302 16.58 12.81 -5.86
N VAL A 303 15.80 12.02 -5.12
CA VAL A 303 14.96 10.94 -5.69
C VAL A 303 13.84 11.53 -6.54
N GLU A 304 13.13 12.56 -6.07
CA GLU A 304 12.08 13.24 -6.84
C GLU A 304 12.62 13.86 -8.13
N ILE A 305 13.81 14.48 -8.10
CA ILE A 305 14.47 15.02 -9.30
C ILE A 305 14.77 13.89 -10.30
N ARG A 306 15.27 12.74 -9.83
CA ARG A 306 15.54 11.59 -10.70
C ARG A 306 14.26 10.99 -11.29
N ASP A 307 13.19 10.87 -10.51
CA ASP A 307 11.91 10.35 -10.99
C ASP A 307 11.25 11.27 -12.03
N ASN A 308 11.37 12.59 -11.84
CA ASN A 308 10.93 13.57 -12.83
C ASN A 308 11.75 13.48 -14.13
N GLU A 309 13.06 13.30 -14.04
CA GLU A 309 13.94 13.09 -15.19
C GLU A 309 13.62 11.79 -15.93
N ILE A 310 13.41 10.69 -15.20
CA ILE A 310 12.99 9.39 -15.77
C ILE A 310 11.64 9.53 -16.48
N SER A 311 10.69 10.24 -15.88
CA SER A 311 9.38 10.49 -16.49
C SER A 311 9.51 11.30 -17.78
N ARG A 312 10.31 12.36 -17.77
CA ARG A 312 10.59 13.16 -18.98
C ARG A 312 11.26 12.32 -20.08
N GLN A 313 12.20 11.46 -19.71
CA GLN A 313 12.86 10.58 -20.66
C GLN A 313 11.86 9.57 -21.25
N ARG A 314 10.99 8.98 -20.44
CA ARG A 314 9.92 8.07 -20.91
C ARG A 314 8.98 8.76 -21.89
N ASP A 315 8.53 9.98 -21.58
CA ASP A 315 7.71 10.78 -22.49
C ASP A 315 8.43 11.09 -23.82
N GLY A 316 9.74 11.35 -23.74
CA GLY A 316 10.59 11.56 -24.92
C GLY A 316 10.70 10.30 -25.78
N TRP A 317 10.87 9.14 -25.14
CA TRP A 317 10.91 7.83 -25.80
C TRP A 317 9.57 7.49 -26.45
N GLU A 318 8.44 7.73 -25.80
CA GLU A 318 7.11 7.50 -26.36
C GLU A 318 6.84 8.37 -27.60
N LYS A 319 7.26 9.65 -27.55
CA LYS A 319 7.20 10.55 -28.72
C LYS A 319 8.07 10.05 -29.87
N MET A 320 9.28 9.56 -29.59
CA MET A 320 10.14 8.98 -30.62
C MET A 320 9.53 7.71 -31.21
N GLU A 321 8.94 6.85 -30.38
CA GLU A 321 8.25 5.64 -30.83
C GLU A 321 7.03 5.96 -31.71
N ALA A 322 6.22 6.96 -31.32
CA ALA A 322 5.08 7.42 -32.10
C ALA A 322 5.52 7.96 -33.47
N ARG A 323 6.56 8.79 -33.51
CA ARG A 323 7.13 9.32 -34.76
C ARG A 323 7.72 8.23 -35.63
N TRP A 324 8.35 7.22 -35.02
CA TRP A 324 8.89 6.09 -35.75
C TRP A 324 7.77 5.23 -36.35
N LYS A 325 6.70 4.95 -35.60
CA LYS A 325 5.50 4.26 -36.11
C LYS A 325 4.86 5.02 -37.28
N GLU A 326 4.78 6.35 -37.21
CA GLU A 326 4.28 7.19 -38.29
C GLU A 326 5.19 7.11 -39.54
N ALA A 327 6.51 7.19 -39.37
CA ALA A 327 7.47 7.05 -40.45
C ALA A 327 7.41 5.67 -41.13
N VAL A 328 7.28 4.60 -40.33
CA VAL A 328 7.06 3.24 -40.84
C VAL A 328 5.73 3.16 -41.61
N GLY A 329 4.65 3.74 -41.08
CA GLY A 329 3.37 3.81 -41.78
C GLY A 329 3.44 4.58 -43.11
N MET A 330 4.21 5.66 -43.17
CA MET A 330 4.46 6.39 -44.41
C MET A 330 5.25 5.54 -45.42
N MET A 331 6.28 4.81 -44.97
CA MET A 331 7.05 3.89 -45.83
C MET A 331 6.19 2.73 -46.34
N ASP A 332 5.33 2.14 -45.50
CA ASP A 332 4.42 1.07 -45.90
C ASP A 332 3.38 1.56 -46.92
N ASN A 333 2.84 2.76 -46.73
CA ASN A 333 1.92 3.38 -47.67
C ASN A 333 2.62 3.72 -49.00
N TRP A 334 3.86 4.16 -48.95
CA TRP A 334 4.68 4.38 -50.15
C TRP A 334 4.95 3.06 -50.89
N HIS A 335 5.37 2.00 -50.20
CA HIS A 335 5.57 0.67 -50.79
C HIS A 335 4.29 0.13 -51.45
N LYS A 336 3.12 0.26 -50.78
CA LYS A 336 1.82 -0.14 -51.34
C LYS A 336 1.47 0.66 -52.60
N ARG A 337 1.71 1.97 -52.62
CA ARG A 337 1.45 2.83 -53.79
C ARG A 337 2.37 2.47 -54.97
N MET A 338 3.65 2.20 -54.71
CA MET A 338 4.61 1.74 -55.72
C MET A 338 4.23 0.36 -56.29
N ALA A 339 3.75 -0.55 -55.45
CA ALA A 339 3.30 -1.89 -55.88
C ALA A 339 2.03 -1.85 -56.76
N CYS A 340 1.18 -0.84 -56.59
CA CYS A 340 -0.06 -0.67 -57.38
C CYS A 340 0.12 0.12 -58.69
N GLY A 341 1.35 0.37 -59.14
CA GLY A 341 1.63 0.96 -60.46
C GLY A 341 1.32 2.46 -60.60
N GLY A 342 1.41 3.23 -59.51
CA GLY A 342 1.11 4.66 -59.48
C GLY A 342 2.34 5.58 -59.56
N ASP A 343 2.17 6.65 -60.35
CA ASP A 343 3.08 7.74 -60.71
C ASP A 343 3.90 8.36 -59.55
N GLY A 344 5.05 8.92 -59.92
CA GLY A 344 6.10 9.39 -59.02
C GLY A 344 5.67 10.43 -57.98
N VAL A 345 6.36 10.38 -56.84
CA VAL A 345 6.20 11.20 -55.63
C VAL A 345 5.75 12.65 -55.90
N ASN A 346 4.54 13.00 -55.47
CA ASN A 346 4.12 14.41 -55.39
C ASN A 346 4.83 15.09 -54.20
N ILE A 347 5.83 15.92 -54.52
CA ILE A 347 6.65 16.70 -53.58
C ILE A 347 5.81 17.55 -52.60
N ASP A 348 4.59 17.93 -52.98
CA ASP A 348 3.69 18.71 -52.14
C ASP A 348 2.97 17.89 -51.06
N GLU A 349 2.86 16.57 -51.24
CA GLU A 349 2.35 15.64 -50.22
C GLU A 349 3.45 15.33 -49.18
N LEU A 350 4.68 15.13 -49.65
CA LEU A 350 5.86 14.93 -48.79
C LEU A 350 6.18 16.18 -47.95
N LYS A 351 6.06 17.38 -48.54
CA LYS A 351 6.17 18.66 -47.81
C LYS A 351 5.06 18.83 -46.76
N ARG A 352 3.85 18.32 -47.01
CA ARG A 352 2.77 18.35 -46.01
C ARG A 352 3.03 17.38 -44.85
N GLY A 353 3.61 16.20 -45.12
CA GLY A 353 4.09 15.27 -44.08
C GLY A 353 5.26 15.81 -43.25
N MET A 354 6.24 16.48 -43.87
CA MET A 354 7.37 17.10 -43.16
C MET A 354 7.01 18.39 -42.41
N LYS A 355 5.97 19.13 -42.83
CA LYS A 355 5.55 20.40 -42.20
C LYS A 355 4.80 20.26 -40.87
N LEU A 356 4.50 19.04 -40.42
CA LEU A 356 4.05 18.81 -39.03
C LEU A 356 5.20 18.90 -38.01
N GLY A 357 6.45 19.11 -38.44
CA GLY A 357 7.63 19.24 -37.59
C GLY A 357 8.24 20.64 -37.45
N SER A 358 7.64 21.70 -38.01
CA SER A 358 8.19 23.07 -37.94
C SER A 358 7.21 24.06 -37.32
N SER A 359 6.75 23.79 -36.10
CA SER A 359 6.11 24.82 -35.26
C SER A 359 6.20 24.45 -33.78
N ALA A 360 7.40 24.30 -33.25
CA ALA A 360 7.66 24.36 -31.81
C ALA A 360 9.18 24.43 -31.57
N ASP A 361 9.82 25.55 -31.93
CA ASP A 361 10.88 26.12 -31.11
C ASP A 361 11.22 27.55 -31.59
N HIS A 362 10.48 28.52 -31.07
CA HIS A 362 11.00 29.88 -30.96
C HIS A 362 11.15 30.16 -29.48
N GLY A 363 12.42 30.18 -29.07
CA GLY A 363 12.84 30.19 -27.68
C GLY A 363 12.21 31.33 -26.90
N VAL A 364 11.70 30.96 -25.74
CA VAL A 364 11.46 31.90 -24.64
C VAL A 364 12.83 32.37 -24.17
N ALA A 365 13.26 33.51 -24.70
CA ALA A 365 14.44 34.22 -24.21
C ALA A 365 14.17 34.65 -22.76
N HIS A 366 14.78 33.91 -21.83
CA HIS A 366 14.88 34.24 -20.43
C HIS A 366 15.61 35.59 -20.30
N ARG A 367 14.88 36.67 -20.00
CA ARG A 367 15.47 37.93 -19.53
C ARG A 367 16.07 37.69 -18.16
N VAL A 368 17.38 37.87 -18.06
CA VAL A 368 18.14 38.03 -16.82
C VAL A 368 17.86 39.44 -16.28
N PRO A 369 17.54 39.63 -15.00
CA PRO A 369 17.58 40.95 -14.39
C PRO A 369 19.00 41.26 -13.93
N ASP A 370 19.65 42.21 -14.62
CA ASP A 370 20.91 42.82 -14.18
C ASP A 370 20.68 43.57 -12.86
N THR A 371 21.24 43.06 -11.77
CA THR A 371 21.46 43.83 -10.55
C THR A 371 22.79 44.56 -10.68
N HIS A 372 22.75 45.81 -11.17
CA HIS A 372 23.81 46.77 -10.95
C HIS A 372 23.28 47.92 -10.10
N GLY A 373 23.95 48.12 -8.95
CA GLY A 373 23.73 49.28 -8.10
C GLY A 373 24.14 50.59 -8.78
N SER A 374 23.48 51.66 -8.36
CA SER A 374 24.06 53.00 -8.37
C SER A 374 23.60 53.74 -7.12
N ASP A 375 24.59 54.21 -6.39
CA ASP A 375 24.50 55.16 -5.29
C ASP A 375 23.63 56.39 -5.59
N GLY A 376 22.97 56.88 -4.54
CA GLY A 376 23.29 58.22 -4.06
C GLY A 376 22.27 59.34 -4.28
N ARG A 377 22.04 60.05 -3.16
CA ARG A 377 21.34 61.35 -2.95
C ARG A 377 19.81 61.20 -2.79
N GLY A 378 19.17 61.69 -1.74
CA GLY A 378 19.54 62.56 -0.63
C GLY A 378 18.30 63.30 -0.13
N ASN A 379 18.40 63.81 1.11
CA ASN A 379 17.59 64.87 1.74
C ASN A 379 16.33 64.54 2.55
N SER A 380 16.45 64.88 3.85
CA SER A 380 15.53 65.68 4.68
C SER A 380 14.09 65.15 4.86
N ARG A 381 13.63 64.82 6.06
CA ARG A 381 13.60 65.63 7.28
C ARG A 381 13.29 64.75 8.50
#